data_AF-F3FP09-F1
#
_entry.id   AF-F3FP09-F1
#
_cell.length_a   1.000
_cell.length_b   1.000
_cell.length_c   1.000
_cell.angle_alpha   90.00
_cell.angle_beta   90.00
_cell.angle_gamma   90.00
#
_symmetry.space_group_name_H-M   'P 1'
#
loop_
_entity.id
_entity.type
_entity.pdbx_description
1 polymer ?
#
loop_
_entity_poly.entity_id
_entity_poly.type
_entity_poly.pdbx_seq_one_letter_code
_entity_poly.pdbx_strand_id
1 'polypeptide(L)' 'MSGPLYSWGRYPQVAQQGHECDSIKRLPAHISQTVARHHTSLPFGNGRSYGDSCLASSNHVLDMSGLDRFIAADWQRGLV' A
#
# COMPACT_ATOMS: atom_id res chain seq x y z
N MET A 1 -4.71 15.41 -3.36
CA MET A 1 -4.95 14.35 -2.37
C MET A 1 -5.69 13.25 -3.09
N SER A 2 -5.11 12.06 -3.13
CA SER A 2 -5.75 10.83 -3.60
C SER A 2 -7.01 10.56 -2.78
N GLY A 3 -8.07 10.09 -3.43
CA GLY A 3 -9.33 9.76 -2.76
C GLY A 3 -9.18 8.57 -1.80
N PRO A 4 -10.20 8.29 -0.97
CA PRO A 4 -10.18 7.12 -0.09
C PRO A 4 -10.05 5.82 -0.88
N LEU A 5 -9.24 4.91 -0.35
CA LEU A 5 -9.00 3.58 -0.90
C LEU A 5 -9.96 2.56 -0.27
N TYR A 6 -10.36 1.54 -1.04
CA TYR A 6 -11.31 0.51 -0.61
C TYR A 6 -10.89 -0.89 -1.09
N SER A 7 -11.35 -1.91 -0.37
CA SER A 7 -11.38 -3.29 -0.89
C SER A 7 -12.25 -3.38 -2.14
N TRP A 8 -12.04 -4.43 -2.95
CA TRP A 8 -12.64 -4.52 -4.29
C TRP A 8 -14.17 -4.51 -4.25
N GLY A 9 -14.74 -5.27 -3.31
CA GLY A 9 -16.19 -5.36 -3.10
C GLY A 9 -16.77 -4.22 -2.28
N ARG A 10 -15.94 -3.30 -1.76
CA ARG A 10 -16.34 -2.23 -0.82
C ARG A 10 -17.11 -2.74 0.38
N TYR A 11 -16.85 -3.98 0.80
CA TYR A 11 -17.46 -4.62 1.95
C TYR A 11 -16.39 -5.20 2.87
N PRO A 12 -16.39 -4.88 4.18
CA PRO A 12 -17.16 -3.77 4.76
C PRO A 12 -16.75 -2.42 4.12
N GLN A 13 -17.66 -1.44 4.10
CA GLN A 13 -17.41 -0.14 3.48
C GLN A 13 -16.55 0.75 4.40
N VAL A 14 -15.29 0.38 4.57
CA VAL A 14 -14.32 1.06 5.42
C VAL A 14 -13.31 1.78 4.53
N ALA A 15 -13.31 3.11 4.61
CA ALA A 15 -12.38 3.94 3.85
C ALA A 15 -10.97 3.84 4.44
N GLN A 16 -9.97 3.66 3.58
CA GLN A 16 -8.55 3.71 3.95
C GLN A 16 -7.92 5.00 3.42
N GLN A 17 -7.20 5.72 4.27
CA GLN A 17 -6.37 6.85 3.87
C GLN A 17 -5.00 6.32 3.42
N GLY A 18 -4.72 6.46 2.12
CA GLY A 18 -3.43 6.14 1.52
C GLY A 18 -2.37 7.18 1.84
N HIS A 19 -1.20 6.72 2.26
CA HIS A 19 0.02 7.49 2.38
C HIS A 19 0.95 7.06 1.23
N GLU A 20 1.07 7.90 0.21
CA GLU A 20 1.81 7.60 -1.02
C GLU A 20 3.31 7.44 -0.76
N CYS A 21 3.88 6.34 -1.27
CA CYS A 21 5.32 6.12 -1.30
C CYS A 21 5.84 6.08 -2.74
N ASP A 22 6.72 7.02 -3.08
CA ASP A 22 7.29 7.21 -4.43
C ASP A 22 8.76 6.77 -4.52
N SER A 23 9.35 6.31 -3.41
CA SER A 23 10.77 5.93 -3.37
C SER A 23 11.05 4.84 -2.34
N ILE A 24 11.66 3.75 -2.81
CA ILE A 24 12.11 2.64 -1.96
C ILE A 24 13.10 3.08 -0.87
N LYS A 25 13.89 4.13 -1.12
CA LYS A 25 14.84 4.68 -0.13
C LYS A 25 14.13 5.36 1.03
N ARG A 26 12.96 5.95 0.79
CA ARG A 26 12.16 6.63 1.82
C ARG A 26 11.20 5.69 2.53
N LEU A 27 10.90 4.54 1.95
CA LEU A 27 9.94 3.58 2.48
C LEU A 27 10.17 3.22 3.96
N PRO A 28 11.39 2.91 4.44
CA PRO A 28 11.60 2.59 5.86
C PRO A 28 11.17 3.72 6.80
N ALA A 29 11.57 4.95 6.50
CA ALA A 29 11.18 6.11 7.30
C ALA A 29 9.66 6.36 7.23
N HIS A 30 9.05 6.14 6.06
CA HIS A 30 7.61 6.33 5.87
C HIS A 30 6.79 5.30 6.66
N ILE A 31 7.23 4.03 6.70
CA ILE A 31 6.66 2.98 7.55
C ILE A 31 6.72 3.41 9.01
N SER A 32 7.93 3.78 9.50
CA SER A 32 8.11 4.18 10.90
C SER A 32 7.24 5.38 11.29
N GLN A 33 7.16 6.41 10.45
CA GLN A 33 6.35 7.59 10.69
C GLN A 33 4.84 7.29 10.72
N THR A 34 4.37 6.47 9.78
CA THR A 34 2.95 6.08 9.69
C THR A 34 2.54 5.28 10.91
N VAL A 35 3.35 4.27 11.28
CA VAL A 35 3.09 3.44 12.47
C VAL A 35 3.20 4.25 13.76
N ALA A 36 4.20 5.15 13.89
CA ALA A 36 4.33 6.01 15.06
C ALA A 36 3.11 6.94 15.25
N ARG A 37 2.51 7.41 14.14
CA ARG A 37 1.36 8.32 14.18
C ARG A 37 0.01 7.61 14.32
N HIS A 38 -0.13 6.42 13.75
CA HIS A 38 -1.41 5.72 13.61
C HIS A 38 -1.46 4.35 14.29
N HIS A 39 -0.42 4.01 15.07
CA HIS A 39 -0.21 2.77 15.83
C HIS A 39 -0.01 1.50 15.00
N THR A 40 -0.68 1.37 13.86
CA THR A 40 -0.55 0.26 12.93
C THR A 40 -0.82 0.74 11.50
N SER A 41 -0.36 -0.03 10.52
CA SER A 41 -0.58 0.22 9.10
C SER A 41 -0.42 -1.08 8.32
N LEU A 42 -1.02 -1.14 7.14
CA LEU A 42 -0.79 -2.20 6.15
C LEU A 42 -0.31 -1.60 4.83
N PRO A 43 0.41 -2.37 3.98
CA PRO A 43 0.57 -2.01 2.59
C PRO A 43 -0.77 -2.12 1.86
N PHE A 44 -1.08 -1.13 1.04
CA PHE A 44 -2.21 -1.14 0.11
C PHE A 44 -1.66 -1.15 -1.31
N GLY A 45 -1.96 -2.22 -2.04
CA GLY A 45 -1.61 -2.31 -3.45
C GLY A 45 -2.76 -1.79 -4.31
N ASN A 46 -3.38 -2.71 -5.04
CA ASN A 46 -4.32 -2.36 -6.08
C ASN A 46 -5.81 -2.42 -5.67
N GLY A 47 -6.10 -2.66 -4.39
CA GLY A 47 -7.48 -2.78 -3.88
C GLY A 47 -8.29 -3.95 -4.47
N ARG A 48 -7.65 -4.99 -5.01
CA ARG A 48 -8.31 -6.13 -5.69
C ARG A 48 -8.68 -7.29 -4.78
N SER A 49 -8.23 -7.26 -3.53
CA SER A 49 -8.68 -8.21 -2.51
C SER A 49 -10.12 -7.85 -2.10
N TYR A 50 -11.00 -8.86 -2.05
CA TYR A 50 -12.38 -8.69 -1.59
C TYR A 50 -12.48 -8.59 -0.07
N GLY A 51 -11.58 -9.27 0.65
CA GLY A 51 -11.59 -9.34 2.10
C GLY A 51 -10.84 -8.20 2.80
N ASP A 52 -10.48 -8.46 4.04
CA ASP A 52 -9.86 -7.52 4.98
C ASP A 52 -8.35 -7.37 4.85
N SER A 53 -7.70 -8.09 3.92
CA SER A 53 -6.24 -8.03 3.73
C SER A 53 -5.72 -6.63 3.38
N CYS A 54 -6.59 -5.74 2.89
CA CYS A 54 -6.28 -4.34 2.60
C CYS A 54 -6.99 -3.34 3.55
N LEU A 55 -7.55 -3.83 4.66
CA LEU A 55 -8.24 -3.03 5.68
C LEU A 55 -7.37 -2.93 6.93
N ALA A 56 -6.56 -1.88 7.03
CA ALA A 56 -5.83 -1.60 8.26
C ALA A 56 -6.82 -1.16 9.33
N SER A 57 -6.70 -1.69 10.55
CA SER A 57 -7.55 -1.29 11.68
C SER A 57 -7.39 0.18 12.08
N SER A 58 -6.26 0.80 11.70
CA SER A 58 -6.02 2.24 11.85
C SER A 58 -6.71 3.09 10.77
N ASN A 59 -7.25 2.48 9.71
CA ASN A 59 -7.68 3.14 8.47
C ASN A 59 -6.56 3.88 7.73
N HIS A 60 -5.30 3.71 8.11
CA HIS A 60 -4.15 4.32 7.47
C HIS A 60 -3.30 3.23 6.83
N VAL A 61 -3.08 3.37 5.52
CA VAL A 61 -2.34 2.39 4.73
C VAL A 61 -1.22 3.06 3.96
N LEU A 62 -0.17 2.30 3.66
CA LEU A 62 0.90 2.74 2.77
C LEU A 62 0.48 2.42 1.35
N ASP A 63 0.26 3.44 0.52
CA ASP A 63 -0.07 3.24 -0.90
C ASP A 63 1.21 2.90 -1.66
N MET A 64 1.27 1.64 -2.10
CA MET A 64 2.43 1.05 -2.76
C MET A 64 2.41 1.23 -4.28
N SER A 65 1.37 1.87 -4.84
CA SER A 65 1.21 2.05 -6.29
C SER A 65 2.33 2.87 -6.94
N GLY A 66 3.01 3.73 -6.17
CA GLY A 66 4.14 4.55 -6.63
C GLY A 66 5.50 3.83 -6.65
N LEU A 67 5.60 2.60 -6.12
CA LEU A 67 6.82 1.78 -6.17
C LEU A 67 6.73 0.73 -7.28
N ASP A 68 6.60 1.18 -8.53
CA ASP A 68 6.22 0.39 -9.70
C ASP A 68 7.36 0.13 -10.71
N ARG A 69 8.61 0.36 -10.30
CA ARG A 69 9.78 0.25 -11.19
C ARG A 69 10.43 -1.13 -11.14
N PHE A 70 10.68 -1.72 -12.32
CA PHE A 70 11.57 -2.87 -12.44
C PHE A 70 13.00 -2.49 -12.07
N ILE A 71 13.66 -3.32 -11.25
CA ILE A 71 15.04 -3.10 -10.79
C ILE A 71 16.04 -3.82 -11.71
N ALA A 72 15.70 -5.04 -12.14
CA ALA A 72 16.46 -5.83 -13.09
C ALA A 72 15.50 -6.82 -13.78
N ALA A 73 15.92 -7.38 -14.92
CA ALA A 73 15.23 -8.51 -15.53
C ALA A 73 16.20 -9.35 -16.36
N ASP A 74 16.10 -10.68 -16.25
CA ASP A 74 16.71 -11.65 -17.16
C ASP A 74 15.58 -12.34 -17.93
N TRP A 75 15.24 -11.80 -19.10
CA TRP A 75 14.15 -12.30 -19.94
C TRP A 75 14.41 -13.68 -20.53
N GLN A 76 15.68 -14.07 -20.66
CA GLN A 76 16.04 -15.39 -21.16
C GLN A 76 15.76 -16.46 -20.12
N ARG A 77 15.93 -16.14 -18.83
CA ARG A 77 15.64 -17.03 -17.69
C ARG A 77 14.26 -16.83 -17.06
N GLY A 78 13.55 -15.76 -17.42
CA GLY A 78 12.27 -15.41 -16.82
C GLY A 78 12.37 -14.84 -15.41
N LEU A 79 13.47 -14.14 -15.08
CA LEU A 79 13.65 -13.47 -13.78
C LEU A 79 13.33 -11.97 -13.90
N VAL A 80 12.67 -11.43 -12.89
CA VAL A 80 12.23 -10.03 -12.78
C VAL A 80 12.40 -9.55 -11.34
#